data_AF-A0A6P0TF49-F1
#
_entry.id   AF-A0A6P0TF49-F1
#
_cell.length_a   1.000
_cell.length_b   1.000
_cell.length_c   1.000
_cell.angle_alpha   90.00
_cell.angle_beta   90.00
_cell.angle_gamma   90.00
#
_symmetry.space_group_name_H-M   'P 1'
#
loop_
_entity.id
_entity.type
_entity.pdbx_description
1 polymer ?
#
loop_
_entity_poly.entity_id
_entity_poly.type
_entity_poly.pdbx_seq_one_letter_code
_entity_poly.pdbx_strand_id
1 'polypeptide(L)'
;MSKNIAKTLRLFATIQDDLHNGVIEKHLTRILEYTNDKEMVDVCHRAATCINIELQAQFNFYSNRRLRDSVKALAKHLGGMTCKFTEAIQLRANEPQCTEWTQSIFEATEYQLISLSNYFALLDKVPTQVDANGEPVKIGDLVAYPCQDDRGRTYDHYGVVIASPQGFRVVHYFSGPTIQAANTLLKQGFGYVHEVAYSPEWLVKEHLASDIPFNQVEERIKVSRDQEKRVWKLFSYNCEHWAREMVSGIPRCTQNPRSRANLEPV
;
A
#
# COMPACT_ATOMS: atom_id res chain seq x y z
N MET A 1 -29.96 -7.29 -45.22
CA MET A 1 -29.32 -7.66 -43.95
C MET A 1 -30.28 -7.28 -42.83
N SER A 2 -30.56 -8.17 -41.87
CA SER A 2 -31.45 -7.85 -40.74
C SER A 2 -30.93 -6.63 -39.97
N LYS A 3 -31.83 -5.73 -39.54
CA LYS A 3 -31.49 -4.57 -38.70
C LYS A 3 -30.81 -5.00 -37.40
N ASN A 4 -31.15 -6.17 -36.87
CA ASN A 4 -30.60 -6.71 -35.63
C ASN A 4 -29.17 -7.24 -35.83
N ILE A 5 -28.85 -7.86 -36.97
CA ILE A 5 -27.47 -8.26 -37.31
C ILE A 5 -26.56 -7.03 -37.38
N ALA A 6 -26.98 -5.99 -38.10
CA ALA A 6 -26.20 -4.76 -38.23
C ALA A 6 -26.01 -4.07 -36.87
N LYS A 7 -27.04 -4.03 -36.03
CA LYS A 7 -26.95 -3.46 -34.68
C LYS A 7 -26.01 -4.27 -33.77
N THR A 8 -26.11 -5.60 -33.81
CA THR A 8 -25.25 -6.50 -33.02
C THR A 8 -23.78 -6.34 -33.40
N LEU A 9 -23.46 -6.31 -34.70
CA LEU A 9 -22.10 -6.06 -35.18
C LEU A 9 -21.56 -4.67 -34.75
N ARG A 10 -22.40 -3.63 -34.77
CA ARG A 10 -22.02 -2.31 -34.25
C ARG A 10 -21.73 -2.33 -32.75
N LEU A 11 -22.52 -3.06 -31.96
CA LEU A 11 -22.27 -3.20 -30.53
C LEU A 11 -20.91 -3.87 -30.26
N PHE A 12 -20.56 -4.94 -31.00
CA PHE A 12 -19.24 -5.54 -30.88
C PHE A 12 -18.12 -4.58 -31.28
N ALA A 13 -18.27 -3.84 -32.38
CA ALA A 13 -17.29 -2.84 -32.78
C ALA A 13 -17.09 -1.78 -31.69
N THR A 14 -18.17 -1.26 -31.10
CA THR A 14 -18.09 -0.30 -29.99
C THR A 14 -17.42 -0.89 -28.75
N ILE A 15 -17.68 -2.16 -28.43
CA ILE A 15 -16.99 -2.83 -27.31
C ILE A 15 -15.48 -2.92 -27.59
N GLN A 16 -15.08 -3.30 -28.81
CA GLN A 16 -13.67 -3.37 -29.18
C GLN A 16 -13.00 -1.99 -29.16
N ASP A 17 -13.68 -0.96 -29.66
CA ASP A 17 -13.20 0.42 -29.55
C ASP A 17 -13.00 0.81 -28.07
N ASP A 18 -13.95 0.47 -27.19
CA ASP A 18 -13.85 0.76 -25.76
C ASP A 18 -12.75 -0.04 -25.04
N LEU A 19 -12.45 -1.28 -25.49
CA LEU A 19 -11.34 -2.07 -24.97
C LEU A 19 -9.98 -1.44 -25.33
N HIS A 20 -9.88 -0.81 -26.51
CA HIS A 20 -8.63 -0.33 -27.09
C HIS A 20 -8.48 1.19 -27.12
N ASN A 21 -9.37 1.96 -26.48
CA ASN A 21 -9.30 3.43 -26.43
C ASN A 21 -8.27 4.01 -25.45
N GLY A 22 -7.42 3.16 -24.84
CA GLY A 22 -6.37 3.56 -23.90
C GLY A 22 -6.83 3.78 -22.45
N VAL A 23 -8.12 3.69 -22.13
CA VAL A 23 -8.60 3.84 -20.73
C VAL A 23 -8.06 2.72 -19.84
N ILE A 24 -8.10 1.47 -20.32
CA ILE A 24 -7.60 0.32 -19.56
C ILE A 24 -6.09 0.45 -19.34
N GLU A 25 -5.33 0.70 -20.41
CA GLU A 25 -3.88 0.94 -20.36
C GLU A 25 -3.50 2.00 -19.32
N LYS A 26 -4.15 3.17 -19.39
CA LYS A 26 -3.93 4.28 -18.47
C LYS A 26 -4.11 3.87 -17.01
N HIS A 27 -5.17 3.13 -16.70
CA HIS A 27 -5.46 2.77 -15.32
C HIS A 27 -4.62 1.59 -14.82
N LEU A 28 -4.27 0.62 -15.67
CA LEU A 28 -3.29 -0.42 -15.32
C LEU A 28 -1.90 0.19 -15.08
N THR A 29 -1.45 1.10 -15.95
CA THR A 29 -0.20 1.86 -15.78
C THR A 29 -0.16 2.58 -14.44
N ARG A 30 -1.25 3.30 -14.10
CA ARG A 30 -1.37 3.97 -12.79
C ARG A 30 -1.30 2.98 -11.63
N ILE A 31 -1.90 1.80 -11.76
CA ILE A 31 -1.80 0.79 -10.70
C ILE A 31 -0.34 0.40 -10.48
N LEU A 32 0.39 0.12 -11.56
CA LEU A 32 1.82 -0.22 -11.50
C LEU A 32 2.69 0.92 -10.94
N GLU A 33 2.35 2.19 -11.19
CA GLU A 33 3.04 3.34 -10.59
C GLU A 33 2.90 3.38 -9.06
N TYR A 34 1.79 2.84 -8.51
CA TYR A 34 1.43 2.99 -7.10
C TYR A 34 1.48 1.71 -6.26
N THR A 35 1.90 0.58 -6.84
CA THR A 35 2.09 -0.69 -6.12
C THR A 35 3.37 -1.41 -6.54
N ASN A 36 4.01 -2.07 -5.58
CA ASN A 36 5.09 -3.04 -5.82
C ASN A 36 4.68 -4.47 -5.42
N ASP A 37 3.39 -4.68 -5.12
CA ASP A 37 2.83 -6.00 -4.84
C ASP A 37 2.94 -6.88 -6.09
N LYS A 38 3.73 -7.95 -5.99
CA LYS A 38 4.02 -8.86 -7.12
C LYS A 38 2.77 -9.50 -7.70
N GLU A 39 1.76 -9.81 -6.87
CA GLU A 39 0.50 -10.40 -7.34
C GLU A 39 -0.29 -9.37 -8.14
N MET A 40 -0.39 -8.14 -7.65
CA MET A 40 -1.08 -7.07 -8.38
C MET A 40 -0.38 -6.73 -9.70
N VAL A 41 0.95 -6.69 -9.71
CA VAL A 41 1.76 -6.45 -10.91
C VAL A 41 1.49 -7.55 -11.95
N ASP A 42 1.52 -8.83 -11.54
CA ASP A 42 1.21 -9.97 -12.41
C ASP A 42 -0.23 -9.89 -12.96
N VAL A 43 -1.22 -9.57 -12.12
CA VAL A 43 -2.61 -9.37 -12.56
C VAL A 43 -2.72 -8.25 -13.60
N CYS A 44 -2.01 -7.13 -13.42
CA CYS A 44 -2.01 -6.03 -14.39
C CYS A 44 -1.46 -6.47 -15.75
N HIS A 45 -0.34 -7.20 -15.78
CA HIS A 45 0.25 -7.70 -17.02
C HIS A 45 -0.63 -8.75 -17.72
N ARG A 46 -1.28 -9.64 -16.97
CA ARG A 46 -2.26 -10.59 -17.53
C ARG A 46 -3.48 -9.88 -18.12
N ALA A 47 -4.00 -8.85 -17.45
CA ALA A 47 -5.09 -8.04 -17.97
C ALA A 47 -4.70 -7.32 -19.26
N ALA A 48 -3.50 -6.75 -19.34
CA ALA A 48 -3.00 -6.09 -20.54
C ALA A 48 -2.77 -7.09 -21.70
N THR A 49 -2.23 -8.27 -21.41
CA THR A 49 -2.04 -9.36 -22.40
C THR A 49 -3.37 -9.82 -22.99
N CYS A 50 -4.43 -9.89 -22.18
CA CYS A 50 -5.78 -10.28 -22.62
C CYS A 50 -6.34 -9.38 -23.74
N ILE A 51 -5.89 -8.13 -23.80
CA ILE A 51 -6.27 -7.13 -24.81
C ILE A 51 -5.07 -6.64 -25.62
N ASN A 52 -3.96 -7.39 -25.67
CA ASN A 52 -2.77 -7.08 -26.45
C ASN A 52 -2.22 -5.66 -26.26
N ILE A 53 -2.19 -5.18 -25.00
CA ILE A 53 -1.58 -3.90 -24.63
C ILE A 53 -0.24 -4.16 -23.95
N GLU A 54 0.76 -3.34 -24.28
CA GLU A 54 2.04 -3.32 -23.57
C GLU A 54 2.00 -2.28 -22.44
N LEU A 55 2.39 -2.68 -21.23
CA LEU A 55 2.50 -1.77 -20.09
C LEU A 55 3.96 -1.37 -19.89
N GLN A 56 4.23 -0.06 -19.95
CA GLN A 56 5.55 0.51 -19.65
C GLN A 56 5.44 1.41 -18.42
N ALA A 57 5.39 0.80 -17.24
CA ALA A 57 5.33 1.52 -15.97
C ALA A 57 6.38 0.99 -15.00
N GLN A 58 7.02 1.92 -14.28
CA GLN A 58 7.87 1.60 -13.16
C GLN A 58 7.21 2.10 -11.88
N PHE A 59 7.39 1.34 -10.80
CA PHE A 59 6.91 1.73 -9.48
C PHE A 59 7.52 3.08 -9.08
N ASN A 60 6.67 3.99 -8.59
CA ASN A 60 7.07 5.32 -8.14
C ASN A 60 6.96 5.45 -6.62
N PHE A 61 5.73 5.39 -6.09
CA PHE A 61 5.48 5.43 -4.64
C PHE A 61 4.13 4.81 -4.30
N TYR A 62 3.98 4.29 -3.08
CA TYR A 62 2.72 3.66 -2.69
C TYR A 62 1.57 4.66 -2.49
N SER A 63 0.40 4.40 -3.08
CA SER A 63 -0.80 5.21 -2.83
C SER A 63 -2.10 4.40 -2.93
N ASN A 64 -2.60 3.91 -1.78
CA ASN A 64 -3.84 3.14 -1.70
C ASN A 64 -5.05 3.87 -2.31
N ARG A 65 -5.18 5.19 -2.07
CA ARG A 65 -6.27 5.98 -2.67
C ARG A 65 -6.22 5.95 -4.20
N ARG A 66 -5.05 6.23 -4.79
CA ARG A 66 -4.89 6.27 -6.26
C ARG A 66 -5.06 4.89 -6.90
N LEU A 67 -4.64 3.84 -6.19
CA LEU A 67 -4.89 2.45 -6.56
C LEU A 67 -6.40 2.17 -6.63
N ARG A 68 -7.12 2.41 -5.53
CA ARG A 68 -8.58 2.20 -5.48
C ARG A 68 -9.34 3.04 -6.51
N ASP A 69 -8.94 4.29 -6.71
CA ASP A 69 -9.56 5.16 -7.70
C ASP A 69 -9.37 4.60 -9.13
N SER A 70 -8.20 3.99 -9.40
CA SER A 70 -7.91 3.36 -10.70
C SER A 70 -8.66 2.04 -10.88
N VAL A 71 -8.73 1.19 -9.85
CA VAL A 71 -9.52 -0.06 -9.89
C VAL A 71 -11.00 0.24 -10.08
N LYS A 72 -11.55 1.25 -9.37
CA LYS A 72 -12.94 1.71 -9.55
C LYS A 72 -13.20 2.22 -10.97
N ALA A 73 -12.25 2.94 -11.55
CA ALA A 73 -12.38 3.43 -12.92
C ALA A 73 -12.39 2.28 -13.93
N LEU A 74 -11.53 1.27 -13.75
CA LEU A 74 -11.52 0.04 -14.56
C LEU A 74 -12.85 -0.71 -14.45
N ALA A 75 -13.35 -0.93 -13.23
CA ALA A 75 -14.61 -1.60 -13.00
C ALA A 75 -15.80 -0.85 -13.64
N LYS A 76 -15.82 0.49 -13.52
CA LYS A 76 -16.85 1.33 -14.17
C LYS A 76 -16.78 1.23 -15.70
N HIS A 77 -15.57 1.28 -16.26
CA HIS A 77 -15.35 1.17 -17.71
C HIS A 77 -15.81 -0.20 -18.23
N LEU A 78 -15.44 -1.27 -17.54
CA LEU A 78 -15.88 -2.63 -17.84
C LEU A 78 -17.40 -2.78 -17.76
N GLY A 79 -18.03 -2.22 -16.73
CA GLY A 79 -19.49 -2.22 -16.60
C GLY A 79 -20.19 -1.58 -17.81
N GLY A 80 -19.62 -0.52 -18.38
CA GLY A 80 -20.12 0.11 -19.60
C GLY A 80 -20.04 -0.78 -20.84
N MET A 81 -19.03 -1.66 -20.94
CA MET A 81 -18.90 -2.64 -22.03
C MET A 81 -19.83 -3.84 -21.82
N THR A 82 -19.93 -4.34 -20.58
CA THR A 82 -20.83 -5.44 -20.22
C THR A 82 -22.31 -5.10 -20.48
N CYS A 83 -22.72 -3.85 -20.27
CA CYS A 83 -24.07 -3.40 -20.63
C CYS A 83 -24.32 -3.53 -22.15
N LYS A 84 -23.37 -3.10 -22.99
CA LYS A 84 -23.47 -3.23 -24.46
C LYS A 84 -23.46 -4.70 -24.89
N PHE A 85 -22.67 -5.53 -24.24
CA PHE A 85 -22.61 -6.96 -24.51
C PHE A 85 -23.94 -7.67 -24.15
N THR A 86 -24.54 -7.30 -23.02
CA THR A 86 -25.88 -7.78 -22.62
C THR A 86 -26.94 -7.41 -23.66
N GLU A 87 -26.90 -6.20 -24.22
CA GLU A 87 -27.78 -5.80 -25.31
C GLU A 87 -27.56 -6.67 -26.56
N ALA A 88 -26.30 -6.97 -26.90
CA ALA A 88 -25.98 -7.86 -28.02
C ALA A 88 -26.53 -9.28 -27.80
N ILE A 89 -26.43 -9.84 -26.58
CA ILE A 89 -27.04 -11.14 -26.22
C ILE A 89 -28.54 -11.13 -26.52
N GLN A 90 -29.25 -10.09 -26.07
CA GLN A 90 -30.71 -9.99 -26.25
C GLN A 90 -31.10 -9.91 -27.72
N LEU A 91 -30.34 -9.18 -28.54
CA LEU A 91 -30.58 -9.08 -29.98
C LEU A 91 -30.33 -10.41 -30.71
N ARG A 92 -29.31 -11.18 -30.28
CA ARG A 92 -28.98 -12.49 -30.85
C ARG A 92 -30.03 -13.54 -30.52
N ALA A 93 -30.54 -13.56 -29.29
CA ALA A 93 -31.52 -14.56 -28.84
C ALA A 93 -32.81 -14.59 -29.67
N ASN A 94 -33.16 -13.47 -30.31
CA ASN A 94 -34.39 -13.30 -31.07
C ASN A 94 -34.25 -13.63 -32.58
N GLU A 95 -33.05 -13.95 -33.08
CA GLU A 95 -32.81 -14.21 -34.51
C GLU A 95 -31.73 -15.29 -34.77
N PRO A 96 -32.08 -16.50 -35.23
CA PRO A 96 -31.12 -17.59 -35.50
C PRO A 96 -30.00 -17.22 -36.47
N GLN A 97 -30.32 -16.43 -37.50
CA GLN A 97 -29.34 -15.93 -38.48
C GLN A 97 -28.34 -14.96 -37.84
N CYS A 98 -28.74 -14.23 -36.79
CA CYS A 98 -27.81 -13.36 -36.06
C CYS A 98 -26.76 -14.19 -35.32
N THR A 99 -27.17 -15.30 -34.71
CA THR A 99 -26.27 -16.22 -33.99
C THR A 99 -25.18 -16.75 -34.89
N GLU A 100 -25.53 -17.32 -36.05
CA GLU A 100 -24.59 -17.92 -37.00
C GLU A 100 -23.52 -16.93 -37.47
N TRP A 101 -23.94 -15.72 -37.86
CA TRP A 101 -23.04 -14.71 -38.42
C TRP A 101 -22.14 -14.03 -37.39
N THR A 102 -22.49 -14.11 -36.11
CA THR A 102 -21.79 -13.37 -35.04
C THR A 102 -21.10 -14.25 -34.02
N GLN A 103 -21.20 -15.58 -34.13
CA GLN A 103 -20.76 -16.52 -33.09
C GLN A 103 -19.29 -16.33 -32.71
N SER A 104 -18.38 -16.25 -33.69
CA SER A 104 -16.95 -16.12 -33.42
C SER A 104 -16.60 -14.83 -32.67
N ILE A 105 -17.16 -13.69 -33.09
CA ILE A 105 -16.93 -12.39 -32.46
C ILE A 105 -17.58 -12.36 -31.07
N PHE A 106 -18.73 -13.00 -30.92
CA PHE A 106 -19.41 -13.11 -29.64
C PHE A 106 -18.55 -13.86 -28.62
N GLU A 107 -18.08 -15.07 -28.95
CA GLU A 107 -17.25 -15.89 -28.07
C GLU A 107 -15.93 -15.18 -27.69
N ALA A 108 -15.28 -14.54 -28.66
CA ALA A 108 -14.06 -13.78 -28.42
C ALA A 108 -14.31 -12.60 -27.46
N THR A 109 -15.38 -11.83 -27.69
CA THR A 109 -15.74 -10.69 -26.84
C THR A 109 -16.15 -11.14 -25.44
N GLU A 110 -16.92 -12.23 -25.34
CA GLU A 110 -17.32 -12.83 -24.06
C GLU A 110 -16.11 -13.22 -23.22
N TYR A 111 -15.17 -13.94 -23.84
CA TYR A 111 -13.95 -14.38 -23.19
C TYR A 111 -13.11 -13.20 -22.67
N GLN A 112 -12.94 -12.16 -23.48
CA GLN A 112 -12.20 -10.95 -23.09
C GLN A 112 -12.86 -10.26 -21.89
N LEU A 113 -14.18 -10.04 -21.94
CA LEU A 113 -14.91 -9.36 -20.87
C LEU A 113 -14.89 -10.15 -19.56
N ILE A 114 -15.07 -11.47 -19.61
CA ILE A 114 -14.98 -12.34 -18.42
C ILE A 114 -13.57 -12.31 -17.84
N SER A 115 -12.55 -12.44 -18.69
CA SER A 115 -11.15 -12.44 -18.25
C SER A 115 -10.79 -11.12 -17.56
N LEU A 116 -11.14 -9.99 -18.17
CA LEU A 116 -10.93 -8.66 -17.58
C LEU A 116 -11.71 -8.50 -16.27
N SER A 117 -12.94 -8.98 -16.19
CA SER A 117 -13.74 -8.96 -14.95
C SER A 117 -13.02 -9.70 -13.82
N ASN A 118 -12.49 -10.89 -14.11
CA ASN A 118 -11.76 -11.69 -13.12
C ASN A 118 -10.48 -10.99 -12.68
N TYR A 119 -9.70 -10.43 -13.61
CA TYR A 119 -8.49 -9.70 -13.28
C TYR A 119 -8.78 -8.45 -12.44
N PHE A 120 -9.79 -7.66 -12.80
CA PHE A 120 -10.13 -6.45 -12.05
C PHE A 120 -10.67 -6.77 -10.65
N ALA A 121 -11.39 -7.87 -10.49
CA ALA A 121 -11.80 -8.36 -9.16
C ALA A 121 -10.59 -8.74 -8.29
N LEU A 122 -9.54 -9.34 -8.88
CA LEU A 122 -8.30 -9.66 -8.17
C LEU A 122 -7.52 -8.39 -7.76
N LEU A 123 -7.66 -7.28 -8.50
CA LEU A 123 -7.04 -6.00 -8.17
C LEU A 123 -7.75 -5.24 -7.04
N ASP A 124 -8.97 -5.64 -6.65
CA ASP A 124 -9.71 -5.04 -5.52
C ASP A 124 -9.19 -5.50 -4.14
N LYS A 125 -8.13 -6.31 -4.12
CA LYS A 125 -7.41 -6.67 -2.88
C LYS A 125 -6.69 -5.44 -2.32
N VAL A 126 -6.58 -5.37 -1.00
CA VAL A 126 -5.70 -4.39 -0.34
C VAL A 126 -4.25 -4.80 -0.66
N PRO A 127 -3.45 -3.95 -1.35
CA PRO A 127 -2.09 -4.30 -1.70
C PRO A 127 -1.26 -4.54 -0.46
N THR A 128 -0.44 -5.58 -0.49
CA THR A 128 0.57 -5.82 0.55
C THR A 128 1.62 -4.73 0.43
N GLN A 129 1.71 -3.84 1.43
CA GLN A 129 2.86 -2.93 1.49
C GLN A 129 4.09 -3.75 1.82
N VAL A 130 5.20 -3.52 1.11
CA VAL A 130 6.48 -4.17 1.40
C VAL A 130 7.57 -3.11 1.62
N ASP A 131 8.63 -3.47 2.32
CA ASP A 131 9.84 -2.65 2.43
C ASP A 131 10.71 -2.75 1.18
N ALA A 132 11.84 -2.03 1.16
CA ALA A 132 12.78 -2.04 0.03
C ALA A 132 13.40 -3.43 -0.25
N ASN A 133 13.36 -4.37 0.70
CA ASN A 133 13.83 -5.74 0.53
C ASN A 133 12.70 -6.69 0.08
N GLY A 134 11.47 -6.20 -0.04
CA GLY A 134 10.29 -6.99 -0.38
C GLY A 134 9.63 -7.67 0.82
N GLU A 135 9.98 -7.31 2.06
CA GLU A 135 9.36 -7.85 3.27
C GLU A 135 7.97 -7.24 3.48
N PRO A 136 6.89 -8.05 3.65
CA PRO A 136 5.55 -7.55 3.93
C PRO A 136 5.46 -6.74 5.23
N VAL A 137 5.01 -5.49 5.11
CA VAL A 137 4.80 -4.59 6.24
C VAL A 137 3.38 -4.72 6.77
N LYS A 138 3.25 -4.82 8.09
CA LYS A 138 1.99 -4.90 8.82
C LYS A 138 1.88 -3.81 9.87
N ILE A 139 0.64 -3.53 10.26
CA ILE A 139 0.36 -2.62 11.37
C ILE A 139 0.91 -3.23 12.66
N GLY A 140 1.63 -2.43 13.45
CA GLY A 140 2.31 -2.85 14.67
C GLY A 140 3.76 -3.30 14.46
N ASP A 141 4.22 -3.44 13.22
CA ASP A 141 5.60 -3.83 12.95
C ASP A 141 6.59 -2.78 13.42
N LEU A 142 7.73 -3.27 13.94
CA LEU A 142 8.90 -2.47 14.27
C LEU A 142 9.70 -2.26 12.99
N VAL A 143 9.88 -0.99 12.62
CA VAL A 143 10.63 -0.59 11.43
C VAL A 143 11.81 0.30 11.81
N ALA A 144 12.82 0.36 10.95
CA ALA A 144 13.91 1.31 11.10
C ALA A 144 14.33 1.95 9.79
N TYR A 145 14.77 3.20 9.89
CA TYR A 145 15.30 4.00 8.81
C TYR A 145 16.81 4.20 9.00
N PRO A 146 17.66 3.86 8.01
CA PRO A 146 19.10 4.07 8.13
C PRO A 146 19.45 5.56 8.04
N CYS A 147 20.14 6.07 9.06
CA CYS A 147 20.55 7.46 9.21
C CYS A 147 22.08 7.59 9.36
N GLN A 148 22.58 8.82 9.23
CA GLN A 148 23.95 9.20 9.58
C GLN A 148 23.95 10.37 10.56
N ASP A 149 24.83 10.32 11.56
CA ASP A 149 25.03 11.45 12.48
C ASP A 149 25.96 12.52 11.88
N ASP A 150 26.13 13.64 12.58
CA ASP A 150 27.01 14.75 12.16
C ASP A 150 28.49 14.35 11.99
N ARG A 151 28.88 13.14 12.41
CA ARG A 151 30.22 12.58 12.27
C ARG A 151 30.29 11.49 11.20
N GLY A 152 29.23 11.31 10.42
CA GLY A 152 29.11 10.31 9.35
C GLY A 152 28.95 8.87 9.87
N ARG A 153 28.64 8.67 11.15
CA ARG A 153 28.42 7.33 11.70
C ARG A 153 27.00 6.89 11.39
N THR A 154 26.86 5.69 10.84
CA THR A 154 25.57 5.08 10.52
C THR A 154 24.87 4.61 11.78
N TYR A 155 23.57 4.89 11.88
CA TYR A 155 22.70 4.36 12.92
C TYR A 155 21.29 4.16 12.36
N ASP A 156 20.52 3.29 12.98
CA ASP A 156 19.13 3.02 12.62
C ASP A 156 18.20 3.88 13.51
N HIS A 157 17.29 4.62 12.88
CA HIS A 157 16.24 5.37 13.55
C HIS A 157 14.93 4.56 13.55
N TYR A 158 14.38 4.28 14.72
CA TYR A 158 13.29 3.30 14.87
C TYR A 158 11.91 3.95 14.97
N GLY A 159 10.90 3.22 14.51
CA GLY A 159 9.49 3.57 14.64
C GLY A 159 8.58 2.35 14.60
N VAL A 160 7.29 2.59 14.76
CA VAL A 160 6.23 1.58 14.75
C VAL A 160 5.22 1.93 13.67
N VAL A 161 4.85 0.94 12.86
CA VAL A 161 3.85 1.11 11.80
C VAL A 161 2.44 1.18 12.41
N ILE A 162 1.68 2.21 12.06
CA ILE A 162 0.28 2.37 12.46
C ILE A 162 -0.62 2.55 11.24
N ALA A 163 -1.90 2.25 11.43
CA ALA A 163 -2.93 2.60 10.44
C ALA A 163 -3.33 4.08 10.56
N SER A 164 -3.62 4.71 9.43
CA SER A 164 -4.29 6.00 9.36
C SER A 164 -5.28 6.04 8.19
N PRO A 165 -6.21 7.00 8.16
CA PRO A 165 -7.10 7.20 7.01
C PRO A 165 -6.36 7.41 5.68
N GLN A 166 -5.10 7.87 5.73
CA GLN A 166 -4.26 8.13 4.56
C GLN A 166 -3.32 6.97 4.19
N GLY A 167 -3.40 5.83 4.88
CA GLY A 167 -2.52 4.67 4.68
C GLY A 167 -1.65 4.37 5.90
N PHE A 168 -0.58 3.60 5.73
CA PHE A 168 0.34 3.32 6.82
C PHE A 168 1.18 4.57 7.14
N ARG A 169 1.36 4.81 8.43
CA ARG A 169 2.25 5.84 8.97
C ARG A 169 3.24 5.18 9.90
N VAL A 170 4.40 5.80 10.08
CA VAL A 170 5.37 5.39 11.08
C VAL A 170 5.33 6.41 12.21
N VAL A 171 5.02 5.93 13.42
CA VAL A 171 5.16 6.71 14.64
C VAL A 171 6.57 6.48 15.17
N HIS A 172 7.30 7.55 15.44
CA HIS A 172 8.67 7.45 15.94
C HIS A 172 8.94 8.52 16.97
N TYR A 173 9.83 8.22 17.91
CA TYR A 173 10.28 9.16 18.93
C TYR A 173 11.52 9.90 18.47
N PHE A 174 11.52 11.23 18.60
CA PHE A 174 12.65 12.10 18.30
C PHE A 174 13.25 12.65 19.59
N SER A 175 14.57 12.63 19.72
CA SER A 175 15.29 13.33 20.79
C SER A 175 15.85 14.65 20.24
N GLY A 176 15.29 15.76 20.68
CA GLY A 176 15.73 17.11 20.34
C GLY A 176 17.02 17.54 21.06
N PRO A 177 17.46 18.80 20.82
CA PRO A 177 18.69 19.35 21.40
C PRO A 177 18.62 19.39 22.93
N THR A 178 19.78 19.21 23.56
CA THR A 178 19.87 19.06 25.01
C THR A 178 20.37 20.34 25.64
N ILE A 179 19.73 20.78 26.72
CA ILE A 179 20.12 21.96 27.48
C ILE A 179 20.87 21.49 28.74
N GLN A 180 22.04 22.06 29.00
CA GLN A 180 22.72 21.93 30.29
C GLN A 180 22.45 23.21 31.08
N ALA A 181 21.68 23.12 32.16
CA ALA A 181 21.46 24.26 33.02
C ALA A 181 22.77 24.66 33.71
N ALA A 182 23.04 25.97 33.83
CA ALA A 182 24.17 26.45 34.61
C ALA A 182 24.00 25.94 36.05
N ASN A 183 25.04 25.29 36.58
CA ASN A 183 25.11 24.61 37.90
C ASN A 183 24.50 23.20 37.98
N THR A 184 24.22 22.52 36.86
CA THR A 184 23.91 21.08 36.87
C THR A 184 24.92 20.27 36.05
N LEU A 185 25.31 19.10 36.57
CA LEU A 185 26.11 18.11 35.83
C LEU A 185 25.28 17.32 34.80
N LEU A 186 23.95 17.45 34.84
CA LEU A 186 23.02 16.67 34.04
C LEU A 186 22.56 17.46 32.80
N LYS A 187 22.85 16.91 31.62
CA LYS A 187 22.24 17.37 30.35
C LYS A 187 20.81 16.86 30.26
N GLN A 188 19.88 17.76 29.99
CA GLN A 188 18.45 17.46 29.85
C GLN A 188 18.05 17.56 28.38
N GLY A 189 17.44 16.52 27.84
CA GLY A 189 16.88 16.50 26.48
C GLY A 189 15.36 16.66 26.49
N PHE A 190 14.82 17.22 25.40
CA PHE A 190 13.41 17.15 25.06
C PHE A 190 13.22 16.08 24.01
N GLY A 191 12.22 15.22 24.16
CA GLY A 191 11.83 14.32 23.08
C GLY A 191 10.33 14.30 22.88
N TYR A 192 9.92 14.00 21.66
CA TYR A 192 8.54 14.03 21.22
C TYR A 192 8.26 12.92 20.21
N VAL A 193 7.01 12.47 20.17
CA VAL A 193 6.47 11.45 19.29
C VAL A 193 5.92 12.13 18.05
N HIS A 194 6.44 11.73 16.89
CA HIS A 194 6.05 12.27 15.59
C HIS A 194 5.56 11.16 14.67
N GLU A 195 4.75 11.53 13.67
CA GLU A 195 4.26 10.61 12.65
C GLU A 195 4.68 11.05 11.26
N VAL A 196 5.23 10.12 10.48
CA VAL A 196 5.51 10.32 9.05
C VAL A 196 4.72 9.32 8.21
N ALA A 197 4.49 9.63 6.95
CA ALA A 197 3.97 8.64 6.02
C ALA A 197 4.98 7.49 5.89
N TYR A 198 4.50 6.25 5.83
CA TYR A 198 5.37 5.12 5.54
C TYR A 198 5.98 5.25 4.14
N SER A 199 7.27 4.94 4.03
CA SER A 199 7.98 4.77 2.76
C SER A 199 8.78 3.46 2.80
N PRO A 200 9.04 2.81 1.65
CA PRO A 200 9.78 1.54 1.60
C PRO A 200 11.21 1.58 2.19
N GLU A 201 11.76 2.78 2.41
CA GLU A 201 13.05 3.00 3.08
C GLU A 201 13.00 2.65 4.58
N TRP A 202 11.81 2.57 5.16
CA TRP A 202 11.59 2.02 6.50
C TRP A 202 11.59 0.50 6.43
N LEU A 203 12.71 -0.10 6.82
CA LEU A 203 12.93 -1.53 6.74
C LEU A 203 12.29 -2.25 7.91
N VAL A 204 11.62 -3.37 7.65
CA VAL A 204 11.06 -4.22 8.72
C VAL A 204 12.21 -4.82 9.52
N LYS A 205 12.18 -4.62 10.84
CA LYS A 205 13.13 -5.24 11.77
C LYS A 205 12.49 -6.41 12.50
N GLU A 206 11.27 -6.23 12.99
CA GLU A 206 10.51 -7.25 13.72
C GLU A 206 9.02 -7.08 13.44
N HIS A 207 8.33 -8.20 13.15
CA HIS A 207 6.87 -8.17 13.09
C HIS A 207 6.27 -8.17 14.48
N LEU A 208 5.07 -7.59 14.62
CA LEU A 208 4.31 -7.70 15.85
C LEU A 208 4.06 -9.17 16.19
N ALA A 209 4.42 -9.58 17.40
CA ALA A 209 4.21 -10.94 17.87
C ALA A 209 2.70 -11.26 17.92
N SER A 210 2.32 -12.48 17.51
CA SER A 210 0.92 -12.88 17.37
C SER A 210 0.12 -12.87 18.67
N ASP A 211 0.81 -12.93 19.80
CA ASP A 211 0.27 -12.91 21.16
C ASP A 211 0.08 -11.49 21.72
N ILE A 212 0.53 -10.45 21.01
CA ILE A 212 0.35 -9.05 21.40
C ILE A 212 -0.74 -8.42 20.52
N PRO A 213 -1.94 -8.16 21.06
CA PRO A 213 -2.98 -7.45 20.34
C PRO A 213 -2.55 -6.01 19.98
N PHE A 214 -2.79 -5.58 18.73
CA PHE A 214 -2.38 -4.25 18.26
C PHE A 214 -3.01 -3.10 19.06
N ASN A 215 -4.23 -3.27 19.59
CA ASN A 215 -4.86 -2.24 20.43
C ASN A 215 -4.04 -1.91 21.69
N GLN A 216 -3.21 -2.84 22.20
CA GLN A 216 -2.30 -2.55 23.30
C GLN A 216 -1.11 -1.68 22.85
N VAL A 217 -0.60 -1.90 21.63
CA VAL A 217 0.44 -1.07 21.02
C VAL A 217 -0.09 0.35 20.82
N GLU A 218 -1.30 0.48 20.29
CA GLU A 218 -1.96 1.77 20.05
C GLU A 218 -2.19 2.54 21.36
N GLU A 219 -2.67 1.88 22.42
CA GLU A 219 -2.88 2.52 23.73
C GLU A 219 -1.55 2.98 24.33
N ARG A 220 -0.47 2.19 24.24
CA ARG A 220 0.87 2.60 24.68
C ARG A 220 1.36 3.83 23.92
N ILE A 221 1.20 3.86 22.61
CA ILE A 221 1.57 5.01 21.77
C ILE A 221 0.77 6.25 22.19
N LYS A 222 -0.54 6.10 22.42
CA LYS A 222 -1.41 7.19 22.86
C LYS A 222 -0.99 7.75 24.22
N VAL A 223 -0.78 6.88 25.21
CA VAL A 223 -0.28 7.26 26.54
C VAL A 223 1.08 7.96 26.43
N SER A 224 1.97 7.46 25.58
CA SER A 224 3.29 8.05 25.38
C SER A 224 3.23 9.46 24.78
N ARG A 225 2.29 9.73 23.87
CA ARG A 225 2.04 11.09 23.32
C ARG A 225 1.54 12.05 24.39
N ASP A 226 0.77 11.58 25.35
CA ASP A 226 0.26 12.42 26.44
C ASP A 226 1.36 12.73 27.48
N GLN A 227 2.40 11.90 27.55
CA GLN A 227 3.54 12.03 28.48
C GLN A 227 4.65 12.98 28.01
N GLU A 228 4.48 13.67 26.87
CA GLU A 228 5.49 14.43 26.13
C GLU A 228 6.09 15.67 26.82
N LYS A 229 5.93 15.81 28.15
CA LYS A 229 6.52 16.89 28.94
C LYS A 229 7.06 16.36 30.25
N ARG A 230 8.35 15.99 30.27
CA ARG A 230 9.31 16.28 31.36
C ARG A 230 10.66 15.65 31.03
N VAL A 231 11.61 16.51 30.65
CA VAL A 231 13.04 16.41 30.99
C VAL A 231 13.63 14.99 30.99
N TRP A 232 14.21 14.58 29.86
CA TRP A 232 14.90 13.29 29.77
C TRP A 232 16.36 13.44 30.20
N LYS A 233 16.83 12.53 31.05
CA LYS A 233 18.27 12.40 31.34
C LYS A 233 18.94 11.79 30.11
N LEU A 234 19.91 12.51 29.55
CA LEU A 234 20.75 12.02 28.47
C LEU A 234 21.32 10.64 28.88
N PHE A 235 21.25 9.65 27.99
CA PHE A 235 21.97 8.35 28.01
C PHE A 235 21.20 7.03 28.27
N SER A 236 19.93 7.00 28.71
CA SER A 236 19.25 5.71 28.96
C SER A 236 18.11 5.34 28.02
N TYR A 237 17.50 6.30 27.32
CA TYR A 237 16.29 6.06 26.52
C TYR A 237 16.35 6.82 25.18
N ASN A 238 16.14 6.12 24.07
CA ASN A 238 16.25 6.65 22.70
C ASN A 238 15.10 6.14 21.82
N CYS A 239 15.10 6.44 20.53
CA CYS A 239 14.05 6.04 19.59
C CYS A 239 13.85 4.51 19.53
N GLU A 240 14.91 3.71 19.67
CA GLU A 240 14.80 2.25 19.70
C GLU A 240 14.16 1.75 20.99
N HIS A 241 14.56 2.28 22.15
CA HIS A 241 13.94 1.94 23.44
C HIS A 241 12.44 2.22 23.39
N TRP A 242 12.08 3.40 22.91
CA TRP A 242 10.69 3.80 22.76
C TRP A 242 9.92 2.87 21.83
N ALA A 243 10.41 2.65 20.60
CA ALA A 243 9.69 1.84 19.62
C ALA A 243 9.50 0.39 20.10
N ARG A 244 10.53 -0.19 20.73
CA ARG A 244 10.44 -1.54 21.31
C ARG A 244 9.52 -1.62 22.51
N GLU A 245 9.46 -0.58 23.34
CA GLU A 245 8.46 -0.51 24.42
C GLU A 245 7.04 -0.44 23.87
N MET A 246 6.81 0.33 22.81
CA MET A 246 5.49 0.39 22.18
C MET A 246 5.06 -0.97 21.63
N VAL A 247 5.97 -1.70 20.96
CA VAL A 247 5.66 -3.01 20.36
C VAL A 247 5.56 -4.11 21.43
N SER A 248 6.52 -4.22 22.34
CA SER A 248 6.69 -5.36 23.25
C SER A 248 6.37 -5.07 24.72
N GLY A 249 6.14 -3.82 25.10
CA GLY A 249 6.00 -3.38 26.49
C GLY A 249 7.33 -3.27 27.24
N ILE A 250 8.47 -3.59 26.63
CA ILE A 250 9.79 -3.59 27.27
C ILE A 250 10.75 -2.68 26.50
N PRO A 251 11.29 -1.60 27.12
CA PRO A 251 12.28 -0.75 26.47
C PRO A 251 13.61 -1.48 26.34
N ARG A 252 14.14 -1.59 25.12
CA ARG A 252 15.44 -2.22 24.82
C ARG A 252 16.18 -1.47 23.72
N CYS A 253 17.50 -1.57 23.68
CA CYS A 253 18.31 -1.05 22.57
C CYS A 253 19.36 -2.08 22.16
N THR A 254 19.44 -2.32 20.86
CA THR A 254 20.38 -3.25 20.24
C THR A 254 21.58 -2.51 19.65
N GLN A 255 21.42 -1.22 19.32
CA GLN A 255 22.47 -0.40 18.72
C GLN A 255 23.56 0.07 19.68
N ASN A 256 23.27 0.15 20.99
CA ASN A 256 24.24 0.59 21.98
C ASN A 256 24.39 -0.46 23.11
N PRO A 257 25.47 -1.27 23.10
CA PRO A 257 25.70 -2.29 24.13
C PRO A 257 25.80 -1.70 25.54
N ARG A 258 26.18 -0.42 25.69
CA ARG A 258 26.35 0.25 26.99
C ARG A 258 25.04 0.67 27.65
N SER A 259 23.91 0.72 26.93
CA SER A 259 22.61 1.11 27.50
C SER A 259 21.80 -0.07 28.06
N ARG A 260 22.34 -1.30 28.04
CA ARG A 260 21.68 -2.49 28.62
C ARG A 260 21.49 -2.45 30.15
N ALA A 261 22.08 -1.47 30.85
CA ALA A 261 22.33 -1.61 32.29
C ALA A 261 21.45 -0.79 33.24
N ASN A 262 20.69 0.24 32.85
CA ASN A 262 20.05 1.12 33.86
C ASN A 262 18.68 1.69 33.43
N LEU A 263 17.64 0.87 33.45
CA LEU A 263 16.26 1.34 33.58
C LEU A 263 15.61 0.60 34.74
N GLU A 264 15.98 0.97 35.97
CA GLU A 264 15.11 0.70 37.12
C GLU A 264 13.93 1.69 37.07
N PRO A 265 12.69 1.23 37.28
CA PRO A 265 11.54 2.11 37.35
C PRO A 265 11.65 3.01 38.59
N VAL A 266 11.36 4.30 38.41
CA VAL A 266 11.10 5.25 39.51
C VAL A 266 9.63 5.15 39.90
#